data_AF-A0AAE3R369-F1
#
_entry.id   AF-A0AAE3R369-F1
#
_cell.length_a   1.000
_cell.length_b   1.000
_cell.length_c   1.000
_cell.angle_alpha   90.00
_cell.angle_beta   90.00
_cell.angle_gamma   90.00
#
_symmetry.space_group_name_H-M   'P 1'
#
loop_
_entity.id
_entity.type
_entity.pdbx_description
1 polymer ?
#
loop_
_entity_poly.entity_id
_entity_poly.type
_entity_poly.pdbx_seq_one_letter_code
_entity_poly.pdbx_strand_id
1 'polypeptide(L)'
;MAIPLLRGNPDQNQLWVSIYSQELESDALSRENAGYYYSCGSLSELQDIFDGLIRRGVHVSRLLFDTHGNSGRIKLGNQVLTACNIEIWLANRNYESIFNTNSRILCNGCNVAEGTDGSAFLQKMGQIYLRTGGGTIRGWTSLGIASFFDGHVMHFWGDLKTVTIGSGGQVLSEMIE
;
A
#
# COMPACT_ATOMS: atom_id res chain seq x y z
N MET A 1 -15.21 21.34 -7.18
CA MET A 1 -15.33 20.61 -8.45
C MET A 1 -14.07 19.78 -8.60
N ALA A 2 -14.12 18.50 -8.22
CA ALA A 2 -12.98 17.60 -8.37
C ALA A 2 -12.88 17.19 -9.84
N ILE A 3 -11.73 17.42 -10.45
CA ILE A 3 -11.44 16.92 -11.79
C ILE A 3 -11.16 15.42 -11.62
N PRO A 4 -11.93 14.51 -12.22
CA PRO A 4 -11.49 13.13 -12.34
C PRO A 4 -10.25 13.17 -13.22
N LEU A 5 -9.08 13.11 -12.59
CA LEU A 5 -7.85 12.90 -13.33
C LEU A 5 -7.97 11.51 -13.92
N LEU A 6 -8.28 11.45 -15.21
CA LEU A 6 -8.08 10.28 -16.04
C LEU A 6 -6.66 9.80 -15.72
N ARG A 7 -6.55 8.68 -15.01
CA ARG A 7 -5.26 8.05 -14.73
C ARG A 7 -4.62 7.84 -16.10
N GLY A 8 -3.55 8.57 -16.38
CA GLY A 8 -2.76 8.31 -17.58
C GLY A 8 -2.36 6.84 -17.56
N ASN A 9 -2.34 6.20 -18.74
CA ASN A 9 -1.94 4.80 -18.88
C ASN A 9 -0.67 4.56 -18.03
N PRO A 10 -0.72 3.77 -16.95
CA PRO A 10 0.39 3.65 -16.04
C PRO A 10 1.58 3.11 -16.83
N ASP A 11 2.64 3.92 -16.90
CA ASP A 11 3.94 3.40 -17.25
C ASP A 11 4.23 2.25 -16.26
N GLN A 12 4.63 1.09 -16.80
CA GLN A 12 4.82 -0.17 -16.06
C GLN A 12 5.88 -0.07 -14.94
N ASN A 13 6.49 1.09 -14.79
CA ASN A 13 7.53 1.40 -13.83
C ASN A 13 7.07 2.37 -12.73
N GLN A 14 5.79 2.75 -12.66
CA GLN A 14 5.30 3.65 -11.62
C GLN A 14 4.53 2.92 -10.53
N LEU A 15 4.74 3.36 -9.28
CA LEU A 15 3.91 3.02 -8.13
C LEU A 15 2.93 4.15 -7.90
N TRP A 16 1.64 3.80 -7.90
CA TRP A 16 0.59 4.70 -7.47
C TRP A 16 0.29 4.48 -6.01
N VAL A 17 0.35 5.57 -5.25
CA VAL A 17 0.05 5.60 -3.82
C VAL A 17 -1.22 6.40 -3.63
N SER A 18 -2.30 5.73 -3.21
CA SER A 18 -3.55 6.41 -2.83
C SER A 18 -3.67 6.44 -1.31
N ILE A 19 -3.81 7.64 -0.75
CA ILE A 19 -3.79 7.89 0.69
C ILE A 19 -5.10 8.51 1.10
N TYR A 20 -5.82 7.86 2.00
CA TYR A 20 -7.08 8.34 2.56
C TYR A 20 -6.83 8.76 4.00
N SER A 21 -7.23 9.99 4.36
CA SER A 21 -7.11 10.50 5.73
C SER A 21 -8.46 10.59 6.43
N GLN A 22 -8.48 10.42 7.75
CA GLN A 22 -9.72 10.40 8.52
C GLN A 22 -10.43 11.77 8.54
N GLU A 23 -9.68 12.87 8.54
CA GLU A 23 -10.24 14.24 8.50
C GLU A 23 -11.14 14.44 7.26
N LEU A 24 -10.80 13.75 6.18
CA LEU A 24 -11.46 13.80 4.89
C LEU A 24 -12.66 12.83 4.77
N GLU A 25 -12.84 11.90 5.71
CA GLU A 25 -13.91 10.88 5.71
C GLU A 25 -15.21 11.33 6.42
N SER A 26 -15.20 12.47 7.10
CA SER A 26 -16.32 12.96 7.94
C SER A 26 -17.49 13.56 7.16
N ASP A 27 -17.33 13.83 5.85
CA ASP A 27 -18.38 14.35 4.99
C ASP A 27 -18.90 13.24 4.06
N ALA A 28 -20.18 12.88 4.15
CA ALA A 28 -20.74 11.72 3.44
C ALA A 28 -20.65 11.85 1.89
N LEU A 29 -20.54 13.08 1.37
CA LEU A 29 -20.31 13.40 -0.04
C LEU A 29 -18.82 13.52 -0.43
N SER A 30 -17.89 13.61 0.53
CA SER A 30 -16.43 13.63 0.27
C SER A 30 -15.80 12.23 0.25
N ARG A 31 -16.54 11.21 0.71
CA ARG A 31 -16.11 9.81 0.82
C ARG A 31 -15.56 9.20 -0.47
N GLU A 32 -15.94 9.73 -1.63
CA GLU A 32 -15.47 9.23 -2.93
C GLU A 32 -14.22 9.94 -3.46
N ASN A 33 -13.83 11.11 -2.92
CA ASN A 33 -12.86 12.00 -3.58
C ASN A 33 -11.76 12.57 -2.69
N ALA A 34 -11.74 12.25 -1.41
CA ALA A 34 -10.85 12.92 -0.47
C ALA A 34 -9.59 12.09 -0.16
N GLY A 35 -8.91 11.68 -1.24
CA GLY A 35 -7.63 10.96 -1.19
C GLY A 35 -6.53 11.74 -1.89
N TYR A 36 -5.31 11.66 -1.36
CA TYR A 36 -4.12 12.11 -2.09
C TYR A 36 -3.66 10.99 -3.01
N TYR A 37 -3.36 11.33 -4.26
CA TYR A 37 -2.82 10.41 -5.25
C TYR A 37 -1.41 10.86 -5.61
N TYR A 38 -0.46 9.96 -5.45
CA TYR A 38 0.93 10.17 -5.84
C TYR A 38 1.34 9.12 -6.85
N SER A 39 2.01 9.54 -7.91
CA SER A 39 2.85 8.66 -8.71
C SER A 39 4.28 8.81 -8.22
N CYS A 40 4.97 7.70 -8.00
CA CYS A 40 6.40 7.68 -7.71
C CYS A 40 7.08 6.59 -8.56
N GLY A 41 8.19 6.95 -9.16
CA GLY A 41 9.04 6.06 -9.97
C GLY A 41 10.32 5.64 -9.25
N SER A 42 10.52 6.04 -8.00
CA SER A 42 11.69 5.62 -7.21
C SER A 42 11.40 5.55 -5.72
N LEU A 43 12.26 4.83 -5.01
CA LEU A 43 12.23 4.77 -3.55
C LEU A 43 12.44 6.13 -2.89
N SER A 44 13.29 6.99 -3.46
CA SER A 44 13.52 8.33 -2.92
C SER A 44 12.22 9.15 -2.98
N GLU A 45 11.51 9.11 -4.10
CA GLU A 45 10.23 9.82 -4.25
C GLU A 45 9.17 9.28 -3.28
N LEU A 46 9.12 7.96 -3.08
CA LEU A 46 8.24 7.35 -2.09
C LEU A 46 8.58 7.85 -0.68
N GLN A 47 9.87 7.93 -0.33
CA GLN A 47 10.31 8.47 0.95
C GLN A 47 9.93 9.94 1.10
N ASP A 48 10.14 10.76 0.07
CA ASP A 48 9.80 12.19 0.07
C ASP A 48 8.29 12.42 0.28
N ILE A 49 7.44 11.56 -0.31
CA ILE A 49 6.00 11.58 -0.08
C ILE A 49 5.70 11.35 1.40
N PHE A 50 6.23 10.28 2.00
CA PHE A 50 5.95 9.94 3.40
C PHE A 50 6.53 10.97 4.38
N ASP A 51 7.74 11.46 4.13
CA ASP A 51 8.35 12.56 4.89
C ASP A 51 7.52 13.85 4.78
N GLY A 52 6.91 14.09 3.62
CA GLY A 52 5.94 15.17 3.42
C GLY A 52 4.68 15.01 4.27
N LEU A 53 4.13 13.80 4.38
CA LEU A 53 2.95 13.51 5.21
C LEU A 53 3.26 13.71 6.70
N ILE A 54 4.42 13.24 7.17
CA ILE A 54 4.88 13.45 8.54
C ILE A 54 4.95 14.95 8.85
N ARG A 55 5.64 15.73 8.01
CA ARG A 55 5.80 17.18 8.21
C ARG A 55 4.47 17.93 8.25
N ARG A 56 3.46 17.43 7.55
CA ARG A 56 2.12 18.02 7.49
C ARG A 56 1.19 17.53 8.61
N GLY A 57 1.62 16.56 9.43
CA GLY A 57 0.78 15.94 10.46
C GLY A 57 -0.41 15.17 9.87
N VAL A 58 -0.25 14.60 8.67
CA VAL A 58 -1.35 13.85 8.03
C VAL A 58 -1.50 12.48 8.69
N HIS A 59 -2.76 12.14 9.00
CA HIS A 59 -3.12 10.83 9.53
C HIS A 59 -3.87 9.97 8.50
N VAL A 60 -3.25 8.86 8.10
CA VAL A 60 -3.67 7.90 7.09
C VAL A 60 -4.54 6.82 7.73
N SER A 61 -5.76 6.63 7.22
CA SER A 61 -6.65 5.51 7.57
C SER A 61 -6.53 4.36 6.57
N ARG A 62 -6.29 4.67 5.29
CA ARG A 62 -6.13 3.68 4.23
C ARG A 62 -5.00 4.06 3.28
N LEU A 63 -4.25 3.04 2.87
CA LEU A 63 -3.16 3.16 1.91
C LEU A 63 -3.30 2.09 0.85
N LEU A 64 -3.25 2.50 -0.42
CA LEU A 64 -3.20 1.60 -1.57
C LEU A 64 -1.87 1.78 -2.28
N PHE A 65 -1.13 0.68 -2.41
CA PHE A 65 -0.01 0.55 -3.35
C PHE A 65 -0.52 -0.15 -4.60
N ASP A 66 -0.60 0.57 -5.72
CA ASP A 66 -1.06 0.03 -7.01
C ASP A 66 0.12 0.01 -7.98
N THR A 67 0.61 -1.19 -8.29
CA THR A 67 1.88 -1.41 -9.00
C THR A 67 1.97 -2.82 -9.58
N HIS A 68 2.99 -3.05 -10.40
CA HIS A 68 3.42 -4.41 -10.72
C HIS A 68 4.00 -5.11 -9.49
N GLY A 69 3.81 -6.42 -9.46
CA GLY A 69 4.31 -7.26 -8.39
C GLY A 69 4.62 -8.66 -8.88
N ASN A 70 5.15 -9.44 -7.95
CA ASN A 70 5.15 -10.88 -8.02
C ASN A 70 5.14 -11.39 -6.56
N SER A 71 5.07 -12.69 -6.33
CA SER A 71 5.15 -13.30 -5.01
C SER A 71 6.25 -12.65 -4.14
N GLY A 72 5.82 -12.04 -3.03
CA GLY A 72 6.68 -11.41 -2.03
C GLY A 72 7.32 -10.08 -2.42
N ARG A 73 6.87 -9.42 -3.49
CA ARG A 73 7.51 -8.18 -3.97
C ARG A 73 6.60 -7.23 -4.75
N ILE A 74 6.91 -5.95 -4.64
CA ILE A 74 6.33 -4.89 -5.47
C ILE A 74 7.42 -4.13 -6.23
N LYS A 75 7.08 -3.60 -7.41
CA LYS A 75 7.97 -2.75 -8.21
C LYS A 75 7.79 -1.27 -7.87
N LEU A 76 8.88 -0.53 -7.96
CA LEU A 76 8.95 0.91 -7.80
C LEU A 76 10.05 1.43 -8.73
N GLY A 77 9.68 1.87 -9.94
CA GLY A 77 10.66 2.12 -10.99
C GLY A 77 11.44 0.87 -11.36
N ASN A 78 12.75 1.04 -11.40
CA ASN A 78 13.72 -0.05 -11.59
C ASN A 78 14.07 -0.78 -10.28
N GLN A 79 13.44 -0.42 -9.16
CA GLN A 79 13.67 -1.01 -7.86
C GLN A 79 12.56 -2.01 -7.52
N VAL A 80 12.91 -2.99 -6.70
CA VAL A 80 12.00 -4.02 -6.20
C VAL A 80 12.07 -4.01 -4.69
N LEU A 81 10.92 -3.84 -4.04
CA LEU A 81 10.80 -4.00 -2.60
C LEU A 81 10.40 -5.42 -2.26
N THR A 82 11.11 -6.02 -1.32
CA THR A 82 10.90 -7.40 -0.84
C THR A 82 10.97 -7.40 0.69
N ALA A 83 10.56 -8.51 1.32
CA ALA A 83 10.72 -8.67 2.77
C ALA A 83 12.17 -8.49 3.26
N CYS A 84 13.16 -8.83 2.43
CA CYS A 84 14.58 -8.79 2.80
C CYS A 84 15.18 -7.38 2.77
N ASN A 85 14.71 -6.51 1.87
CA ASN A 85 15.32 -5.20 1.68
C ASN A 85 14.47 -4.04 2.21
N ILE A 86 13.19 -4.27 2.49
CA ILE A 86 12.29 -3.18 2.88
C ILE A 86 12.70 -2.50 4.18
N GLU A 87 13.21 -3.27 5.16
CA GLU A 87 13.68 -2.71 6.42
C GLU A 87 14.85 -1.75 6.24
N ILE A 88 15.77 -2.05 5.32
CA ILE A 88 16.93 -1.19 5.01
C ILE A 88 16.47 0.21 4.57
N TRP A 89 15.36 0.26 3.85
CA TRP A 89 14.91 1.46 3.17
C TRP A 89 13.83 2.24 3.92
N LEU A 90 12.96 1.55 4.63
CA LEU A 90 11.73 2.13 5.19
C LEU A 90 11.65 2.02 6.72
N ALA A 91 12.41 1.14 7.36
CA ALA A 91 12.40 1.06 8.82
C ALA A 91 13.11 2.27 9.45
N ASN A 92 12.77 2.55 10.71
CA ASN A 92 13.36 3.63 11.52
C ASN A 92 13.18 5.05 10.94
N ARG A 93 12.26 5.26 10.00
CA ARG A 93 11.88 6.58 9.46
C ARG A 93 10.65 7.19 10.12
N ASN A 94 10.12 6.56 11.17
CA ASN A 94 8.91 6.98 11.88
C ASN A 94 7.65 7.02 10.98
N TYR A 95 7.62 6.22 9.91
CA TYR A 95 6.47 6.15 8.99
C TYR A 95 5.24 5.56 9.66
N GLU A 96 5.38 4.77 10.71
CA GLU A 96 4.26 4.31 11.52
C GLU A 96 3.47 5.43 12.19
N SER A 97 4.06 6.62 12.37
CA SER A 97 3.41 7.74 13.04
C SER A 97 2.29 8.39 12.23
N ILE A 98 2.28 8.22 10.91
CA ILE A 98 1.22 8.77 10.06
C ILE A 98 -0.01 7.87 10.03
N PHE A 99 0.04 6.63 10.54
CA PHE A 99 -1.11 5.72 10.47
C PHE A 99 -1.99 5.81 11.70
N ASN A 100 -3.31 5.88 11.47
CA ASN A 100 -4.31 5.79 12.52
C ASN A 100 -4.40 4.37 13.11
N THR A 101 -4.99 4.26 14.29
CA THR A 101 -5.40 2.96 14.83
C THR A 101 -6.30 2.23 13.86
N ASN A 102 -6.06 0.93 13.66
CA ASN A 102 -6.81 0.07 12.74
C ASN A 102 -6.77 0.53 11.27
N SER A 103 -5.62 1.06 10.84
CA SER A 103 -5.42 1.44 9.43
C SER A 103 -5.40 0.21 8.51
N ARG A 104 -5.68 0.44 7.22
CA ARG A 104 -5.76 -0.64 6.22
C ARG A 104 -4.81 -0.36 5.06
N ILE A 105 -3.94 -1.31 4.76
CA ILE A 105 -3.02 -1.24 3.62
C ILE A 105 -3.41 -2.31 2.61
N LEU A 106 -3.52 -1.94 1.33
CA LEU A 106 -3.69 -2.87 0.22
C LEU A 106 -2.50 -2.77 -0.72
N CYS A 107 -1.81 -3.90 -0.91
CA CYS A 107 -0.78 -4.07 -1.92
C CYS A 107 -1.43 -4.68 -3.17
N ASN A 108 -1.92 -3.82 -4.06
CA ASN A 108 -2.55 -4.19 -5.32
C ASN A 108 -1.49 -4.37 -6.42
N GLY A 109 -0.92 -5.58 -6.48
CA GLY A 109 -0.07 -6.00 -7.58
C GLY A 109 -0.22 -7.49 -7.83
N CYS A 110 0.29 -7.95 -8.97
CA CYS A 110 0.22 -9.36 -9.35
C CYS A 110 0.85 -10.23 -8.25
N ASN A 111 0.06 -11.19 -7.76
CA ASN A 111 0.40 -12.28 -6.85
C ASN A 111 1.30 -11.89 -5.67
N VAL A 112 1.24 -10.63 -5.21
CA VAL A 112 2.15 -10.10 -4.18
C VAL A 112 2.10 -10.90 -2.90
N ALA A 113 0.93 -11.45 -2.56
CA ALA A 113 0.70 -12.21 -1.33
C ALA A 113 0.77 -13.73 -1.51
N GLU A 114 1.16 -14.22 -2.69
CA GLU A 114 1.27 -15.65 -2.96
C GLU A 114 2.41 -16.31 -2.17
N GLY A 115 2.14 -17.50 -1.62
CA GLY A 115 3.15 -18.33 -0.97
C GLY A 115 3.77 -17.73 0.30
N THR A 116 4.87 -18.33 0.73
CA THR A 116 5.64 -17.93 1.92
C THR A 116 6.26 -16.54 1.75
N ASP A 117 6.79 -16.24 0.57
CA ASP A 117 7.41 -14.94 0.28
C ASP A 117 6.38 -13.80 0.36
N GLY A 118 5.16 -14.05 -0.15
CA GLY A 118 4.06 -13.11 -0.03
C GLY A 118 3.65 -12.85 1.42
N SER A 119 3.54 -13.90 2.25
CA SER A 119 3.27 -13.74 3.68
C SER A 119 4.36 -12.92 4.37
N ALA A 120 5.63 -13.25 4.14
CA ALA A 120 6.76 -12.54 4.72
C ALA A 120 6.78 -11.06 4.32
N PHE A 121 6.47 -10.76 3.05
CA PHE A 121 6.39 -9.40 2.54
C PHE A 121 5.28 -8.59 3.23
N LEU A 122 4.06 -9.13 3.30
CA LEU A 122 2.93 -8.44 3.97
C LEU A 122 3.23 -8.23 5.46
N GLN A 123 3.76 -9.23 6.15
CA GLN A 123 4.13 -9.12 7.56
C GLN A 123 5.17 -8.01 7.79
N LYS A 124 6.22 -7.93 6.96
CA LYS A 124 7.26 -6.90 7.09
C LYS A 124 6.75 -5.49 6.79
N MET A 125 5.98 -5.32 5.71
CA MET A 125 5.32 -4.06 5.40
C MET A 125 4.40 -3.61 6.56
N GLY A 126 3.57 -4.51 7.07
CA GLY A 126 2.67 -4.25 8.19
C GLY A 126 3.42 -3.89 9.48
N GLN A 127 4.51 -4.60 9.78
CA GLN A 127 5.39 -4.32 10.93
C GLN A 127 6.04 -2.95 10.86
N ILE A 128 6.33 -2.43 9.66
CA ILE A 128 6.91 -1.10 9.48
C ILE A 128 5.82 -0.04 9.62
N TYR A 129 4.71 -0.16 8.89
CA TYR A 129 3.73 0.92 8.78
C TYR A 129 2.66 0.92 9.88
N LEU A 130 2.28 -0.25 10.39
CA LEU A 130 1.17 -0.40 11.32
C LEU A 130 1.64 -0.66 12.76
N ARG A 131 2.94 -0.49 13.05
CA ARG A 131 3.55 -0.82 14.35
C ARG A 131 2.88 -0.14 15.53
N THR A 132 2.51 1.13 15.39
CA THR A 132 1.99 1.95 16.50
C THR A 132 0.52 1.64 16.76
N GLY A 133 -0.33 1.86 15.74
CA GLY A 133 -1.79 1.77 15.85
C GLY A 133 -2.41 0.40 15.50
N GLY A 134 -1.61 -0.55 15.01
CA GLY A 134 -2.09 -1.80 14.45
C GLY A 134 -2.94 -1.59 13.18
N GLY A 135 -3.57 -2.66 12.71
CA GLY A 135 -4.44 -2.65 11.54
C GLY A 135 -4.29 -3.89 10.69
N THR A 136 -4.60 -3.76 9.40
CA THR A 136 -4.54 -4.86 8.45
C THR A 136 -3.75 -4.48 7.22
N ILE A 137 -3.00 -5.44 6.69
CA ILE A 137 -2.36 -5.34 5.39
C ILE A 137 -2.77 -6.52 4.52
N ARG A 138 -3.10 -6.23 3.27
CA ARG A 138 -3.70 -7.18 2.33
C ARG A 138 -2.96 -7.21 1.01
N GLY A 139 -3.05 -8.33 0.31
CA GLY A 139 -2.59 -8.46 -1.07
C GLY A 139 -3.19 -9.69 -1.74
N TRP A 140 -3.20 -9.68 -3.07
CA TRP A 140 -3.75 -10.77 -3.87
C TRP A 140 -2.77 -11.93 -4.01
N THR A 141 -3.27 -13.16 -3.98
CA THR A 141 -2.48 -14.38 -4.23
C THR A 141 -2.43 -14.77 -5.71
N SER A 142 -3.23 -14.14 -6.57
CA SER A 142 -3.30 -14.42 -8.00
C SER A 142 -2.56 -13.42 -8.86
N LEU A 143 -2.21 -13.86 -10.07
CA LEU A 143 -1.82 -12.94 -11.14
C LEU A 143 -2.99 -12.01 -11.48
N GLY A 144 -2.72 -10.72 -11.51
CA GLY A 144 -3.66 -9.73 -12.01
C GLY A 144 -3.53 -9.57 -13.53
N ILE A 145 -4.63 -9.26 -14.18
CA ILE A 145 -4.66 -8.83 -15.57
C ILE A 145 -4.70 -7.30 -15.56
N ALA A 146 -3.69 -6.66 -16.13
CA ALA A 146 -3.72 -5.22 -16.35
C ALA A 146 -4.84 -4.91 -17.35
N SER A 147 -5.78 -4.06 -16.94
CA SER A 147 -6.79 -3.51 -17.83
C SER A 147 -6.10 -2.72 -18.95
N PHE A 148 -6.41 -3.06 -20.19
CA PHE A 148 -5.84 -2.40 -21.37
C PHE A 148 -6.25 -0.93 -21.51
N PHE A 149 -7.30 -0.48 -20.81
CA PHE A 149 -7.89 0.84 -21.00
C PHE A 149 -7.41 1.88 -19.98
N ASP A 150 -7.12 1.48 -18.75
CA ASP A 150 -6.80 2.37 -17.63
C ASP A 150 -5.61 1.88 -16.78
N GLY A 151 -5.06 0.71 -17.12
CA GLY A 151 -3.94 0.05 -16.44
C GLY A 151 -4.19 -0.34 -14.99
N HIS A 152 -5.46 -0.34 -14.56
CA HIS A 152 -5.83 -0.95 -13.29
C HIS A 152 -5.57 -2.45 -13.33
N VAL A 153 -4.98 -2.98 -12.25
CA VAL A 153 -4.79 -4.43 -12.10
C VAL A 153 -6.08 -5.04 -11.58
N MET A 154 -6.71 -5.91 -12.38
CA MET A 154 -7.89 -6.69 -12.00
C MET A 154 -7.50 -8.13 -11.69
N HIS A 155 -7.97 -8.64 -10.56
CA HIS A 155 -7.78 -10.04 -10.15
C HIS A 155 -9.10 -10.78 -10.33
N PHE A 156 -9.15 -11.71 -11.30
CA PHE A 156 -10.37 -12.48 -11.61
C PHE A 156 -10.44 -13.83 -10.88
N TRP A 157 -9.36 -14.20 -10.18
CA TRP A 157 -9.24 -15.43 -9.42
C TRP A 157 -8.28 -15.22 -8.24
N GLY A 158 -8.07 -16.28 -7.46
CA GLY A 158 -7.24 -16.28 -6.26
C GLY A 158 -7.91 -15.60 -5.07
N ASP A 159 -7.17 -15.60 -3.98
CA ASP A 159 -7.66 -15.23 -2.67
C ASP A 159 -7.02 -13.90 -2.24
N LEU A 160 -7.68 -13.21 -1.32
CA LEU A 160 -7.14 -12.04 -0.65
C LEU A 160 -6.49 -12.47 0.66
N LYS A 161 -5.16 -12.46 0.71
CA LYS A 161 -4.44 -12.72 1.95
C LYS A 161 -4.45 -11.46 2.82
N THR A 162 -4.83 -11.63 4.08
CA THR A 162 -4.88 -10.59 5.10
C THR A 162 -3.96 -10.92 6.26
N VAL A 163 -3.07 -10.00 6.61
CA VAL A 163 -2.25 -10.06 7.82
C VAL A 163 -2.74 -8.97 8.78
N THR A 164 -3.06 -9.37 10.01
CA THR A 164 -3.45 -8.45 11.09
C THR A 164 -2.25 -8.11 11.95
N ILE A 165 -1.97 -6.82 12.11
CA ILE A 165 -0.86 -6.30 12.91
C ILE A 165 -1.43 -5.66 14.18
N GLY A 166 -0.92 -6.08 15.33
CA GLY A 166 -1.18 -5.47 16.63
C GLY A 166 -0.18 -4.36 16.96
N SER A 167 -0.42 -3.68 18.08
CA SER A 167 0.54 -2.69 18.58
C SER A 167 1.91 -3.33 18.87
N GLY A 168 2.97 -2.57 18.66
CA GLY A 168 4.35 -3.06 18.69
C GLY A 168 4.76 -3.85 17.44
N GLY A 169 3.90 -3.97 16.43
CA GLY A 169 4.19 -4.69 15.19
C GLY A 169 4.00 -6.21 15.30
N GLN A 170 3.28 -6.69 16.31
CA GLN A 170 3.03 -8.12 16.46
C GLN A 170 2.09 -8.63 15.38
N VAL A 171 2.41 -9.76 14.75
CA VAL A 171 1.49 -10.44 13.82
C VAL A 171 0.45 -11.20 14.67
N LEU A 172 -0.81 -10.79 14.60
CA LEU A 172 -1.89 -11.37 15.40
C LEU A 172 -2.58 -12.52 14.66
N SER A 173 -2.75 -12.38 13.35
CA SER A 173 -3.35 -13.41 12.51
C SER A 173 -2.92 -13.26 11.05
N GLU A 174 -3.00 -14.38 10.33
CA GLU A 174 -2.89 -14.44 8.88
C GLU A 174 -4.05 -15.28 8.36
N MET A 175 -4.82 -14.72 7.42
CA MET A 175 -6.02 -15.35 6.86
C MET A 175 -6.01 -15.23 5.34
N ILE A 176 -6.64 -16.19 4.69
CA ILE A 176 -6.85 -16.22 3.24
C ILE A 176 -8.37 -16.22 3.03
N GLU A 177 -8.87 -15.21 2.31
CA GLU A 177 -10.30 -14.96 2.04
C GLU A 177 -10.65 -15.14 0.56
#